data_AF-A0A7X7A0E7-F1
#
_entry.id   AF-A0A7X7A0E7-F1
#
_cell.length_a   1.000
_cell.length_b   1.000
_cell.length_c   1.000
_cell.angle_alpha   90.00
_cell.angle_beta   90.00
_cell.angle_gamma   90.00
#
_symmetry.space_group_name_H-M   'P 1'
#
loop_
_entity.id
_entity.type
_entity.pdbx_description
1 polymer ?
#
loop_
_entity_poly.entity_id
_entity_poly.type
_entity_poly.pdbx_seq_one_letter_code
_entity_poly.pdbx_strand_id
1 'polypeptide(L)'
;RPSSLKILQEAGINPDTRVKDLTEDEVSRLREIIEKNYTVEGDLRRQVNMDIKRLMDLGCYRGIRHRRGLPVRGQNTKTNARTRKGPKRIATAKKK
;
A
#
# COMPACT_ATOMS: atom_id res chain seq x y z
N ARG A 1 6.62 14.74 4.15
CA ARG A 1 6.23 15.15 5.53
C ARG A 1 4.99 14.35 5.91
N PRO A 2 4.95 13.67 7.06
CA PRO A 2 4.00 12.60 7.30
C PRO A 2 2.59 13.17 7.55
N SER A 3 1.59 12.52 6.98
CA SER A 3 0.16 12.79 7.20
C SER A 3 -0.20 12.83 8.69
N SER A 4 0.52 12.09 9.54
CA SER A 4 0.32 12.08 10.99
C SER A 4 0.47 13.46 11.64
N LEU A 5 1.51 14.24 11.28
CA LEU A 5 1.70 15.57 11.86
C LEU A 5 0.60 16.55 11.45
N LYS A 6 0.06 16.40 10.23
CA LYS A 6 -1.06 17.22 9.76
C LYS A 6 -2.34 16.89 10.54
N ILE A 7 -2.63 15.61 10.72
CA ILE A 7 -3.79 15.15 11.49
C ILE A 7 -3.71 15.63 12.93
N LEU A 8 -2.52 15.55 13.56
CA LEU A 8 -2.32 16.04 14.94
C LEU A 8 -2.49 17.55 15.05
N GLN A 9 -1.99 18.30 14.06
CA GLN A 9 -2.16 19.75 13.99
C GLN A 9 -3.63 20.14 13.80
N GLU A 10 -4.37 19.42 12.94
CA GLU A 10 -5.82 19.62 12.74
C GLU A 10 -6.64 19.24 13.98
N ALA A 11 -6.23 18.19 14.70
CA ALA A 11 -6.89 17.75 15.93
C ALA A 11 -6.58 18.63 17.15
N GLY A 12 -5.53 19.47 17.07
CA GLY A 12 -5.04 20.30 18.16
C GLY A 12 -4.36 19.51 19.29
N ILE A 13 -3.77 18.35 18.97
CA ILE A 13 -3.15 17.44 19.94
C ILE A 13 -1.63 17.60 19.89
N ASN A 14 -0.99 17.63 21.05
CA ASN A 14 0.47 17.70 21.13
C ASN A 14 1.08 16.37 20.62
N PRO A 15 2.01 16.40 19.64
CA PRO A 15 2.62 15.18 19.09
C PRO A 15 3.40 14.33 20.09
N ASP A 16 3.82 14.89 21.23
CA ASP A 16 4.60 14.17 22.24
C ASP A 16 3.71 13.41 23.26
N THR A 17 2.38 13.59 23.21
CA THR A 17 1.47 12.85 24.09
C THR A 17 1.51 11.38 23.77
N ARG A 18 1.64 10.53 24.80
CA ARG A 18 1.59 9.08 24.61
C ARG A 18 0.14 8.64 24.40
N VAL A 19 -0.02 7.54 23.67
CA VAL A 19 -1.34 6.96 23.35
C VAL A 19 -2.19 6.67 24.59
N LYS A 20 -1.56 6.34 25.72
CA LYS A 20 -2.25 6.05 26.99
C LYS A 20 -2.85 7.29 27.66
N ASP A 21 -2.29 8.45 27.37
CA ASP A 21 -2.64 9.72 28.00
C ASP A 21 -3.66 10.51 27.16
N LEU A 22 -4.09 9.95 26.01
CA LEU A 22 -5.12 10.53 25.16
C LEU A 22 -6.49 10.38 25.83
N THR A 23 -7.24 11.47 25.81
CA THR A 23 -8.65 11.46 26.24
C THR A 23 -9.55 10.85 25.16
N GLU A 24 -10.70 10.32 25.55
CA GLU A 24 -11.66 9.71 24.59
C GLU A 24 -12.14 10.73 23.54
N ASP A 25 -12.26 12.01 23.93
CA ASP A 25 -12.64 13.11 23.04
C ASP A 25 -11.56 13.40 21.98
N GLU A 26 -10.29 13.29 22.36
CA GLU A 26 -9.16 13.42 21.42
C GLU A 26 -9.10 12.25 20.45
N VAL A 27 -9.35 11.04 20.93
CA VAL A 27 -9.44 9.84 20.09
C VAL A 27 -10.59 9.97 19.08
N SER A 28 -11.75 10.45 19.53
CA SER A 28 -12.92 10.66 18.67
C SER A 28 -12.64 11.72 17.59
N ARG A 29 -12.02 12.84 17.96
CA ARG A 29 -11.59 13.88 17.00
C ARG A 29 -10.61 13.32 15.95
N LEU A 30 -9.63 12.53 16.37
CA LEU A 30 -8.68 11.90 15.45
C LEU A 30 -9.38 10.95 14.46
N ARG A 31 -10.32 10.13 14.94
CA ARG A 31 -11.10 9.21 14.08
C ARG A 31 -11.90 9.98 13.04
N GLU A 32 -12.62 11.03 13.45
CA GLU A 32 -13.42 11.84 12.53
C GLU A 32 -12.57 12.50 11.43
N ILE A 33 -11.41 13.05 11.78
CA ILE A 33 -10.51 13.68 10.81
C ILE A 33 -9.99 12.64 9.81
N ILE A 34 -9.63 11.44 10.29
CA ILE A 34 -9.14 10.35 9.45
C ILE A 34 -10.24 9.89 8.48
N GLU A 35 -11.45 9.63 8.97
CA GLU A 35 -12.56 9.14 8.14
C GLU A 35 -13.02 10.16 7.09
N LYS A 36 -13.05 11.46 7.44
CA LYS A 36 -13.51 12.52 6.52
C LYS A 36 -12.49 12.86 5.45
N ASN A 37 -11.22 12.98 5.83
CA ASN A 37 -10.19 13.59 4.97
C ASN A 37 -9.25 12.58 4.31
N TYR A 38 -9.23 11.32 4.75
CA TYR A 38 -8.23 10.35 4.31
C TYR A 38 -8.86 9.02 3.88
N THR A 39 -8.46 8.55 2.70
CA THR A 39 -8.73 7.17 2.29
C THR A 39 -7.67 6.25 2.87
N VAL A 40 -8.04 5.49 3.89
CA VAL A 40 -7.13 4.59 4.62
C VAL A 40 -7.51 3.13 4.46
N GLU A 41 -6.56 2.26 4.80
CA GLU A 41 -6.74 0.81 4.94
C GLU A 41 -7.54 0.11 3.83
N GLY A 42 -8.76 -0.34 4.13
CA GLY A 42 -9.57 -1.20 3.28
C GLY A 42 -9.96 -0.54 1.98
N ASP A 43 -10.41 0.71 2.03
CA ASP A 43 -10.84 1.45 0.85
C ASP A 43 -9.67 1.77 -0.07
N LEU A 44 -8.54 2.19 0.50
CA LEU A 44 -7.33 2.42 -0.27
C LEU A 44 -6.81 1.12 -0.92
N ARG A 45 -6.82 0.00 -0.19
CA ARG A 45 -6.46 -1.32 -0.74
C ARG A 45 -7.40 -1.72 -1.87
N ARG A 46 -8.70 -1.50 -1.72
CA ARG A 46 -9.71 -1.78 -2.75
C ARG A 46 -9.47 -0.93 -3.98
N GLN A 47 -9.25 0.38 -3.82
CA GLN A 47 -8.96 1.31 -4.90
C GLN A 47 -7.72 0.88 -5.69
N VAL A 48 -6.62 0.60 -5.00
CA VAL A 48 -5.37 0.14 -5.64
C VAL A 48 -5.56 -1.17 -6.38
N ASN A 49 -6.31 -2.13 -5.80
CA ASN A 49 -6.60 -3.39 -6.47
C ASN A 49 -7.45 -3.19 -7.73
N MET A 50 -8.45 -2.30 -7.69
CA MET A 50 -9.26 -1.94 -8.86
C MET A 50 -8.42 -1.26 -9.94
N ASP A 51 -7.50 -0.37 -9.57
CA ASP A 51 -6.58 0.26 -10.51
C ASP A 51 -5.65 -0.76 -11.20
N ILE A 52 -5.09 -1.70 -10.43
CA ILE A 52 -4.25 -2.77 -11.00
C ILE A 52 -5.08 -3.68 -11.90
N LYS A 53 -6.31 -4.03 -11.50
CA LYS A 53 -7.23 -4.83 -12.32
C LYS A 53 -7.56 -4.13 -13.63
N ARG A 54 -7.91 -2.85 -13.59
CA ARG A 54 -8.13 -2.00 -14.76
C ARG A 54 -6.93 -2.02 -15.71
N LEU A 55 -5.71 -1.89 -15.20
CA LEU A 55 -4.49 -1.98 -16.04
C LEU A 55 -4.33 -3.35 -16.70
N MET A 56 -4.68 -4.44 -16.01
CA MET A 56 -4.64 -5.79 -16.54
C MET A 56 -5.70 -6.03 -17.61
N ASP A 57 -6.92 -5.53 -17.40
CA ASP A 57 -8.04 -5.68 -18.32
C ASP A 57 -7.82 -4.88 -19.61
N LEU A 58 -7.26 -3.67 -19.51
CA LEU A 58 -6.86 -2.85 -20.66
C LEU A 58 -5.76 -3.50 -21.52
N GLY A 59 -5.00 -4.46 -20.97
CA GLY A 59 -3.92 -5.14 -21.70
C GLY A 59 -2.66 -4.29 -21.94
N CYS A 60 -2.54 -3.13 -21.28
CA CYS A 60 -1.34 -2.29 -21.39
C CYS A 60 -0.08 -3.01 -20.89
N TYR A 61 1.12 -2.52 -21.28
CA TYR A 61 2.39 -3.13 -20.87
C TYR A 61 2.49 -3.32 -19.35
N ARG A 62 2.10 -2.30 -18.57
CA ARG A 62 2.08 -2.39 -17.11
C ARG A 62 1.17 -3.51 -16.60
N GLY A 63 -0.02 -3.67 -17.18
CA GLY A 63 -0.96 -4.75 -16.86
C GLY A 63 -0.38 -6.14 -17.12
N ILE A 64 0.23 -6.34 -18.29
CA ILE A 64 0.90 -7.61 -18.64
C ILE A 64 2.01 -7.93 -17.62
N ARG A 65 2.77 -6.93 -17.19
CA ARG A 65 3.83 -7.09 -16.19
C ARG A 65 3.28 -7.38 -14.80
N HIS A 66 2.17 -6.73 -14.40
CA HIS A 66 1.45 -7.05 -13.18
C HIS A 66 1.00 -8.52 -13.16
N ARG A 67 0.38 -8.99 -14.25
CA ARG A 67 -0.08 -10.38 -14.44
C ARG A 67 1.06 -11.40 -14.40
N ARG A 68 2.21 -11.07 -15.01
CA ARG A 68 3.42 -11.94 -15.04
C ARG A 68 4.26 -11.88 -13.76
N GLY A 69 3.87 -11.10 -12.74
CA GLY A 69 4.67 -10.95 -11.53
C GLY A 69 6.04 -10.30 -11.77
N LEU A 70 6.11 -9.35 -12.72
CA LEU A 70 7.34 -8.63 -13.06
C LEU A 70 7.29 -7.17 -12.60
N PRO A 71 8.45 -6.54 -12.37
CA PRO A 71 8.56 -5.09 -12.21
C PRO A 71 7.92 -4.31 -13.36
N VAL A 72 7.24 -3.22 -13.00
CA VAL A 72 6.37 -2.44 -13.91
C VAL A 72 6.95 -1.09 -14.33
N ARG A 73 7.95 -0.57 -13.62
CA ARG A 73 8.55 0.77 -13.85
C ARG A 73 9.81 0.73 -14.72
N GLY A 74 9.82 -0.12 -15.76
CA GLY A 74 10.96 -0.24 -16.68
C GLY A 74 12.23 -0.90 -16.10
N GLN A 75 12.15 -1.51 -14.92
CA GLN A 75 13.30 -2.13 -14.27
C GLN A 75 13.76 -3.42 -14.97
N ASN A 76 15.06 -3.71 -14.90
CA ASN A 76 15.66 -4.94 -15.42
C ASN A 76 15.16 -6.18 -14.68
N THR A 77 14.83 -7.24 -15.43
CA THR A 77 14.28 -8.48 -14.86
C THR A 77 15.23 -9.66 -14.79
N LYS A 78 16.45 -9.52 -15.30
CA LYS A 78 17.41 -10.64 -15.40
C LYS A 78 18.05 -10.98 -14.05
N THR A 79 18.61 -9.99 -13.35
CA THR A 79 19.45 -10.19 -12.16
C THR A 79 18.69 -9.94 -10.85
N ASN A 80 18.20 -8.72 -10.62
CA ASN A 80 17.70 -8.27 -9.31
C ASN A 80 16.22 -7.86 -9.32
N ALA A 81 15.31 -8.82 -9.54
CA ALA A 81 13.86 -8.58 -9.58
C ALA A 81 13.06 -9.44 -8.59
N ARG A 82 13.71 -9.92 -7.53
CA ARG A 82 13.15 -10.92 -6.60
C ARG A 82 12.01 -10.40 -5.72
N THR A 83 12.03 -9.13 -5.35
CA THR A 83 10.92 -8.49 -4.59
C THR A 83 9.58 -8.65 -5.29
N ARG A 84 9.55 -8.61 -6.63
CA ARG A 84 8.33 -8.78 -7.43
C ARG A 84 8.13 -10.20 -7.97
N LYS A 85 9.20 -10.89 -8.38
CA LYS A 85 9.16 -12.26 -8.91
C LYS A 85 8.95 -13.35 -7.85
N GLY A 86 9.24 -13.04 -6.59
CA GLY A 86 9.34 -14.02 -5.53
C GLY A 86 10.65 -14.84 -5.58
N PRO A 87 10.82 -15.76 -4.62
CA PRO A 87 11.98 -16.65 -4.54
C PRO A 87 12.11 -17.51 -5.80
N LYS A 88 13.34 -17.97 -6.08
CA LYS A 88 13.60 -18.81 -7.25
C LYS A 88 12.85 -20.14 -7.07
N ARG A 89 11.84 -20.39 -7.92
CA ARG A 89 11.20 -21.70 -7.99
C ARG A 89 12.27 -22.71 -8.40
N ILE A 90 12.58 -23.64 -7.50
CA ILE A 90 13.41 -24.81 -7.82
C ILE A 90 12.54 -25.66 -8.75
N ALA A 91 13.05 -25.99 -9.93
CA ALA A 91 12.35 -26.94 -10.79
C ALA A 91 12.33 -28.27 -10.04
N THR A 92 11.15 -28.74 -9.64
CA THR A 92 10.98 -30.10 -9.12
C THR A 92 11.61 -31.03 -10.15
N ALA A 93 12.66 -31.75 -9.76
CA ALA A 93 13.31 -32.70 -10.65
C ALA A 93 12.23 -33.62 -11.22
N LYS A 94 12.10 -33.66 -12.56
CA LYS A 94 11.27 -34.68 -13.21
C LYS A 94 11.79 -36.02 -12.70
N LYS A 95 11.01 -36.72 -11.88
CA LYS A 95 11.30 -38.13 -11.58
C LYS A 95 11.29 -38.86 -12.93
N LYS A 96 12.41 -39.52 -13.21
CA LYS A 96 12.59 -40.41 -14.35
C LYS A 96 11.65 -41.61 -14.22
#